data_AF-A0A6G2DE56-F1
#
_entry.id   AF-A0A6G2DE56-F1
#
_cell.length_a   1.000
_cell.length_b   1.000
_cell.length_c   1.000
_cell.angle_alpha   90.00
_cell.angle_beta   90.00
_cell.angle_gamma   90.00
#
_symmetry.space_group_name_H-M   'P 1'
#
loop_
_entity.id
_entity.type
_entity.pdbx_description
1 polymer ?
#
loop_
_entity_poly.entity_id
_entity_poly.type
_entity_poly.pdbx_seq_one_letter_code
_entity_poly.pdbx_strand_id
1 'polypeptide(L)'
;MKKKLTSLALVGAFLGLSWYGNVQAQESSGNKIHFINVQEGGSDAIILESNGHFAMVDTGEDYDFPDGSDSRYPWREGIETSYKHVLTDRVFRRLKELGVQKLDFILVTHTHSDHIGNVDELLSTYPVDRVYLKK
;
A
#
# COMPACT_ATOMS: atom_id res chain seq x y z
N MET A 1 -64.89 -15.96 24.97
CA MET A 1 -63.81 -15.86 23.95
C MET A 1 -62.93 -14.66 24.28
N LYS A 2 -61.62 -14.68 23.96
CA LYS A 2 -60.59 -13.64 24.21
C LYS A 2 -59.67 -13.85 25.43
N LYS A 3 -58.80 -14.87 25.41
CA LYS A 3 -57.53 -14.89 26.17
C LYS A 3 -56.49 -15.80 25.49
N LYS A 4 -56.09 -15.51 24.25
CA LYS A 4 -54.92 -16.14 23.59
C LYS A 4 -54.40 -15.20 22.50
N LEU A 5 -53.64 -14.17 22.87
CA LEU A 5 -52.94 -13.34 21.86
C LEU A 5 -51.66 -12.66 22.38
N THR A 6 -51.34 -12.74 23.67
CA THR A 6 -50.18 -12.05 24.25
C THR A 6 -48.85 -12.80 24.13
N SER A 7 -48.82 -14.02 23.60
CA SER A 7 -47.57 -14.83 23.57
C SER A 7 -46.81 -14.82 22.24
N LEU A 8 -47.37 -14.27 21.15
CA LEU A 8 -46.69 -14.27 19.84
C LEU A 8 -45.81 -13.03 19.61
N ALA A 9 -46.08 -11.92 20.28
CA ALA A 9 -45.35 -10.66 20.07
C ALA A 9 -43.91 -10.71 20.63
N LEU A 10 -43.66 -11.50 21.68
CA LEU A 10 -42.34 -11.61 22.32
C LEU A 10 -41.36 -12.51 21.55
N VAL A 11 -41.84 -13.52 20.83
CA VAL A 11 -40.98 -14.41 20.01
C VAL A 11 -40.54 -13.72 18.71
N GLY A 12 -41.43 -12.91 18.11
CA GLY A 12 -41.10 -12.13 16.91
C GLY A 12 -40.06 -11.03 17.17
N ALA A 13 -40.07 -10.43 18.37
CA ALA A 13 -39.10 -9.41 18.75
C ALA A 13 -37.67 -9.98 18.91
N PHE A 14 -37.52 -11.22 19.39
CA PHE A 14 -36.22 -11.87 19.52
C PHE A 14 -35.62 -12.32 18.17
N LEU A 15 -36.44 -12.73 17.21
CA LEU A 15 -35.99 -13.09 15.85
C LEU A 15 -35.68 -11.87 14.96
N GLY A 16 -36.31 -10.71 15.23
CA GLY A 16 -36.00 -9.46 14.55
C GLY A 16 -34.65 -8.85 14.97
N LEU A 17 -34.22 -9.10 16.21
CA LEU A 17 -32.95 -8.60 16.75
C LEU A 17 -31.72 -9.37 16.27
N SER A 18 -31.87 -10.62 15.82
CA SER A 18 -30.77 -11.40 15.24
C SER A 18 -30.42 -11.04 13.80
N TRP A 19 -31.24 -10.22 13.12
CA TRP A 19 -30.98 -9.74 11.76
C TRP A 19 -30.24 -8.40 11.72
N TYR A 20 -30.28 -7.63 12.83
CA TYR A 20 -29.55 -6.38 12.95
C TYR A 20 -28.12 -6.63 13.45
N GLY A 21 -27.27 -7.03 12.50
CA GLY A 21 -25.83 -6.85 12.57
C GLY A 21 -25.12 -7.80 13.51
N ASN A 22 -24.42 -8.77 12.93
CA ASN A 22 -23.19 -9.23 13.54
C ASN A 22 -22.26 -8.03 13.64
N VAL A 23 -22.24 -7.33 14.77
CA VAL A 23 -21.16 -6.41 15.10
C VAL A 23 -19.99 -7.30 15.48
N GLN A 24 -19.25 -7.77 14.48
CA GLN A 24 -17.93 -8.32 14.72
C GLN A 24 -17.08 -7.17 15.26
N ALA A 25 -16.46 -7.37 16.42
CA ALA A 25 -15.36 -6.51 16.83
C ALA A 25 -14.31 -6.58 15.72
N GLN A 26 -14.14 -5.49 14.99
CA GLN A 26 -13.06 -5.39 14.01
C GLN A 26 -11.77 -5.35 14.82
N GLU A 27 -11.11 -6.50 14.92
CA GLU A 27 -9.72 -6.54 15.34
C GLU A 27 -8.99 -5.50 14.49
N SER A 28 -8.28 -4.55 15.11
CA SER A 28 -7.49 -3.60 14.34
C SER A 28 -6.57 -4.42 13.46
N SER A 29 -6.70 -4.30 12.13
CA SER A 29 -5.88 -5.05 11.19
C SER A 29 -4.43 -4.76 11.53
N GLY A 30 -3.72 -5.79 12.00
CA GLY A 30 -2.50 -5.64 12.80
C GLY A 30 -1.41 -4.73 12.21
N ASN A 31 -0.48 -4.29 13.04
CA ASN A 31 0.65 -3.45 12.60
C ASN A 31 1.76 -4.33 12.01
N LYS A 32 2.17 -4.04 10.78
CA LYS A 32 3.23 -4.79 10.08
C LYS A 32 4.16 -3.85 9.34
N ILE A 33 5.38 -4.34 9.14
CA ILE A 33 6.37 -3.75 8.24
C ILE A 33 6.72 -4.79 7.18
N HIS A 34 6.76 -4.38 5.92
CA HIS A 34 7.10 -5.24 4.79
C HIS A 34 8.34 -4.67 4.12
N PHE A 35 9.50 -5.28 4.36
CA PHE A 35 10.70 -5.02 3.58
C PHE A 35 10.59 -5.78 2.25
N ILE A 36 10.65 -5.07 1.14
CA ILE A 36 10.64 -5.70 -0.17
C ILE A 36 12.02 -6.30 -0.43
N ASN A 37 12.07 -7.62 -0.62
CA ASN A 37 13.33 -8.31 -0.84
C ASN A 37 13.93 -7.96 -2.20
N VAL A 38 15.23 -7.73 -2.22
CA VAL A 38 16.04 -7.64 -3.44
C VAL A 38 16.23 -8.99 -4.12
N GLN A 39 16.61 -8.99 -5.40
CA GLN A 39 17.14 -10.19 -6.06
C GLN A 39 18.64 -10.31 -5.83
N GLU A 40 19.36 -9.22 -6.10
CA GLU A 40 20.78 -9.01 -5.84
C GLU A 40 21.00 -7.51 -5.57
N GLY A 41 22.19 -7.13 -5.09
CA GLY A 41 22.50 -5.73 -4.78
C GLY A 41 21.80 -5.20 -3.52
N GLY A 42 21.54 -3.89 -3.51
CA GLY A 42 20.82 -3.18 -2.45
C GLY A 42 19.83 -2.20 -3.06
N SER A 43 18.64 -2.12 -2.49
CA SER A 43 17.58 -1.18 -2.85
C SER A 43 16.53 -1.23 -1.74
N ASP A 44 15.99 -0.07 -1.35
CA ASP A 44 15.03 0.03 -0.25
C ASP A 44 13.63 0.36 -0.78
N ALA A 45 12.69 -0.55 -0.50
CA ALA A 45 11.26 -0.29 -0.58
C ALA A 45 10.58 -0.92 0.63
N ILE A 46 9.88 -0.10 1.43
CA ILE A 46 9.28 -0.55 2.68
C ILE A 46 7.82 -0.12 2.71
N ILE A 47 6.92 -1.08 2.94
CA ILE A 47 5.50 -0.81 3.16
C ILE A 47 5.21 -0.87 4.66
N LEU A 48 4.57 0.18 5.17
CA LEU A 48 4.02 0.23 6.53
C LEU A 48 2.53 -0.09 6.46
N GLU A 49 2.07 -1.04 7.27
CA GLU A 49 0.66 -1.41 7.42
C GLU A 49 0.24 -1.15 8.87
N SER A 50 -0.81 -0.35 9.08
CA SER A 50 -1.33 -0.07 10.42
C SER A 50 -2.83 0.13 10.37
N ASN A 51 -3.60 -0.79 10.97
CA ASN A 51 -5.06 -0.70 11.06
C ASN A 51 -5.74 -0.45 9.69
N GLY A 52 -5.24 -1.10 8.63
CA GLY A 52 -5.78 -0.98 7.28
C GLY A 52 -5.31 0.26 6.52
N HIS A 53 -4.50 1.11 7.16
CA HIS A 53 -3.76 2.17 6.50
C HIS A 53 -2.44 1.65 5.96
N PHE A 54 -2.03 2.20 4.82
CA PHE A 54 -0.80 1.85 4.14
C PHE A 54 0.01 3.10 3.83
N ALA A 55 1.32 3.00 3.98
CA ALA A 55 2.27 4.03 3.60
C ALA A 55 3.57 3.38 3.13
N MET A 56 4.45 4.17 2.50
CA MET A 56 5.76 3.70 2.07
C MET A 56 6.90 4.56 2.62
N VAL A 57 8.02 3.89 2.92
CA VAL A 57 9.32 4.50 3.20
C VAL A 57 10.28 3.97 2.14
N ASP A 58 10.72 4.86 1.25
CA ASP A 58 11.33 4.56 -0.04
C ASP A 58 10.48 3.59 -0.90
N THR A 59 10.86 3.46 -2.17
CA THR A 59 10.04 2.85 -3.22
C THR A 59 10.80 1.87 -4.11
N GLY A 60 12.11 1.76 -3.92
CA GLY A 60 12.96 0.82 -4.63
C GLY A 60 13.31 1.26 -6.04
N GLU A 61 14.26 0.53 -6.64
CA GLU A 61 14.73 0.71 -8.01
C GLU A 61 13.62 0.42 -9.02
N ASP A 62 13.54 1.24 -10.07
CA ASP A 62 12.55 1.13 -11.14
C ASP A 62 13.15 0.71 -12.49
N TYR A 63 12.31 0.61 -13.52
CA TYR A 63 12.77 0.21 -14.84
C TYR A 63 13.27 1.39 -15.69
N ASP A 64 12.84 2.61 -15.40
CA ASP A 64 13.17 3.80 -16.18
C ASP A 64 14.55 4.34 -15.79
N PHE A 65 15.22 4.96 -16.74
CA PHE A 65 16.50 5.63 -16.52
C PHE A 65 16.80 6.59 -17.67
N PRO A 66 17.52 7.70 -17.42
CA PRO A 66 17.83 8.64 -18.46
C PRO A 66 18.87 8.08 -19.44
N ASP A 67 18.51 8.01 -20.72
CA ASP A 67 19.39 7.57 -21.82
C ASP A 67 20.28 8.70 -22.39
N GLY A 68 20.13 9.92 -21.88
CA GLY A 68 20.86 11.10 -22.30
C GLY A 68 20.25 11.88 -23.47
N SER A 69 19.07 11.49 -23.97
CA SER A 69 18.35 12.23 -25.00
C SER A 69 17.90 13.62 -24.56
N ASP A 70 17.57 13.81 -23.28
CA ASP A 70 17.36 15.12 -22.67
C ASP A 70 18.64 15.60 -21.99
N SER A 71 19.18 16.73 -22.47
CA SER A 71 20.39 17.36 -21.91
C SER A 71 20.30 17.73 -20.42
N ARG A 72 19.11 17.83 -19.84
CA ARG A 72 18.90 18.02 -18.38
C ARG A 72 19.26 16.76 -17.59
N TYR A 73 19.11 15.59 -18.22
CA TYR A 73 19.40 14.27 -17.65
C TYR A 73 20.39 13.52 -18.55
N PRO A 74 21.65 13.99 -18.67
CA PRO A 74 22.63 13.32 -19.50
C PRO A 74 22.95 11.94 -18.92
N TRP A 75 23.29 11.00 -19.80
CA TRP A 75 23.89 9.72 -19.40
C TRP A 75 25.14 9.96 -18.55
N ARG A 76 25.29 9.17 -17.49
CA ARG A 76 26.46 9.15 -16.60
C ARG A 76 26.80 7.70 -16.30
N GLU A 77 28.09 7.42 -16.19
CA GLU A 77 28.55 6.10 -15.74
C GLU A 77 28.02 5.82 -14.33
N GLY A 78 27.50 4.60 -14.12
CA GLY A 78 26.91 4.18 -12.85
C GLY A 78 25.39 4.39 -12.74
N ILE A 79 24.71 4.90 -13.78
CA ILE A 79 23.25 4.82 -13.87
C ILE A 79 22.85 3.34 -13.90
N GLU A 80 21.91 2.95 -13.05
CA GLU A 80 21.41 1.59 -12.99
C GLU A 80 20.58 1.26 -14.24
N THR A 81 20.83 0.10 -14.83
CA THR A 81 20.10 -0.39 -16.03
C THR A 81 19.82 -1.89 -15.96
N SER A 82 20.21 -2.56 -14.87
CA SER A 82 20.07 -3.99 -14.67
C SER A 82 18.69 -4.32 -14.12
N TYR A 83 17.92 -5.09 -14.87
CA TYR A 83 16.64 -5.67 -14.43
C TYR A 83 16.71 -6.48 -13.13
N LYS A 84 17.91 -6.90 -12.73
CA LYS A 84 18.10 -7.66 -11.49
C LYS A 84 18.07 -6.80 -10.24
N HIS A 85 18.30 -5.49 -10.35
CA HIS A 85 18.20 -4.57 -9.21
C HIS A 85 16.80 -3.97 -9.06
N VAL A 86 15.97 -4.04 -10.12
CA VAL A 86 14.61 -3.50 -10.15
C VAL A 86 13.67 -4.17 -9.15
N LEU A 87 12.92 -3.36 -8.41
CA LEU A 87 11.91 -3.78 -7.43
C LEU A 87 10.46 -3.55 -7.85
N THR A 88 10.20 -2.84 -8.95
CA THR A 88 8.86 -2.47 -9.44
C THR A 88 7.84 -3.61 -9.32
N ASP A 89 8.12 -4.75 -9.94
CA ASP A 89 7.21 -5.91 -9.93
C ASP A 89 6.88 -6.40 -8.52
N ARG A 90 7.86 -6.37 -7.61
CA ARG A 90 7.72 -6.85 -6.23
C ARG A 90 6.91 -5.87 -5.40
N VAL A 91 7.16 -4.57 -5.55
CA VAL A 91 6.43 -3.48 -4.90
C VAL A 91 4.96 -3.55 -5.29
N PHE A 92 4.64 -3.48 -6.59
CA PHE A 92 3.25 -3.44 -7.07
C PHE A 92 2.51 -4.75 -6.79
N ARG A 93 3.18 -5.90 -6.89
CA ARG A 93 2.58 -7.18 -6.49
C ARG A 93 2.23 -7.20 -5.02
N ARG A 94 3.12 -6.70 -4.14
CA ARG A 94 2.86 -6.70 -2.70
C ARG A 94 1.72 -5.76 -2.32
N LEU A 95 1.68 -4.56 -2.88
CA LEU A 95 0.56 -3.63 -2.68
C LEU A 95 -0.77 -4.23 -3.15
N LYS A 96 -0.77 -4.95 -4.28
CA LYS A 96 -1.94 -5.67 -4.77
C LYS A 96 -2.37 -6.81 -3.86
N GLU A 97 -1.44 -7.64 -3.38
CA GLU A 97 -1.71 -8.74 -2.44
C GLU A 97 -2.31 -8.24 -1.11
N LEU A 98 -1.84 -7.08 -0.64
CA LEU A 98 -2.34 -6.44 0.58
C LEU A 98 -3.70 -5.74 0.37
N GLY A 99 -4.18 -5.65 -0.87
CA GLY A 99 -5.44 -4.99 -1.19
C GLY A 99 -5.41 -3.48 -1.00
N VAL A 100 -4.24 -2.85 -1.14
CA VAL A 100 -4.05 -1.40 -0.95
C VAL A 100 -4.96 -0.62 -1.88
N GLN A 101 -5.71 0.34 -1.33
CA GLN A 101 -6.60 1.23 -2.07
C GLN A 101 -6.05 2.65 -2.19
N LYS A 102 -5.18 3.06 -1.25
CA LYS A 102 -4.51 4.36 -1.20
C LYS A 102 -3.25 4.27 -0.34
N LEU A 103 -2.35 5.24 -0.50
CA LEU A 103 -1.21 5.43 0.39
C LEU A 103 -1.38 6.75 1.17
N ASP A 104 -1.31 6.68 2.50
CA ASP A 104 -1.38 7.86 3.36
C ASP A 104 -0.17 8.78 3.16
N PHE A 105 1.00 8.20 2.90
CA PHE A 105 2.18 8.95 2.48
C PHE A 105 3.20 8.06 1.79
N ILE A 106 4.08 8.71 1.03
CA ILE A 106 5.39 8.16 0.64
C ILE A 106 6.46 9.05 1.27
N LEU A 107 7.42 8.46 1.98
CA LEU A 107 8.58 9.16 2.50
C LEU A 107 9.80 8.75 1.69
N VAL A 108 10.44 9.72 1.03
CA VAL A 108 11.66 9.50 0.25
C VAL A 108 12.86 9.96 1.08
N THR A 109 13.80 9.05 1.33
CA THR A 109 14.98 9.32 2.16
C THR A 109 15.99 10.19 1.41
N HIS A 110 16.27 9.86 0.15
CA HIS A 110 17.14 10.61 -0.76
C HIS A 110 16.85 10.23 -2.23
N THR A 111 17.58 10.83 -3.18
CA THR A 111 17.25 10.82 -4.61
C THR A 111 18.01 9.81 -5.45
N HIS A 112 18.63 8.79 -4.85
CA HIS A 112 19.16 7.67 -5.66
C HIS A 112 18.01 6.80 -6.17
N SER A 113 18.16 6.24 -7.37
CA SER A 113 17.12 5.49 -8.09
C SER A 113 16.64 4.29 -7.30
N ASP A 114 17.54 3.59 -6.62
CA ASP A 114 17.26 2.45 -5.76
C ASP A 114 16.42 2.75 -4.50
N HIS A 115 16.04 4.02 -4.30
CA HIS A 115 15.13 4.50 -3.26
C HIS A 115 13.91 5.25 -3.85
N ILE A 116 14.12 6.18 -4.79
CA ILE A 116 13.07 7.06 -5.33
C ILE A 116 12.40 6.51 -6.60
N GLY A 117 12.95 5.45 -7.18
CA GLY A 117 12.65 5.02 -8.55
C GLY A 117 11.17 4.89 -8.84
N ASN A 118 10.42 4.16 -8.00
CA ASN A 118 9.02 3.88 -8.27
C ASN A 118 8.02 4.95 -7.79
N VAL A 119 8.48 6.14 -7.36
CA VAL A 119 7.59 7.15 -6.77
C VAL A 119 6.53 7.62 -7.77
N ASP A 120 6.88 7.89 -9.01
CA ASP A 120 5.94 8.41 -10.01
C ASP A 120 5.00 7.33 -10.58
N GLU A 121 5.44 6.07 -10.71
CA GLU A 121 4.52 4.96 -11.03
C GLU A 121 3.51 4.78 -9.90
N LEU A 122 3.94 4.89 -8.64
CA LEU A 122 3.03 4.79 -7.49
C LEU A 122 2.02 5.93 -7.48
N LEU A 123 2.46 7.18 -7.72
CA LEU A 123 1.59 8.34 -7.83
C LEU A 123 0.61 8.24 -9.01
N SER A 124 1.01 7.58 -10.09
CA SER A 124 0.16 7.34 -11.27
C SER A 124 -0.84 6.20 -11.06
N THR A 125 -0.57 5.30 -10.10
CA THR A 125 -1.38 4.09 -9.87
C THR A 125 -2.32 4.21 -8.67
N TYR A 126 -1.86 4.83 -7.58
CA TYR A 126 -2.59 4.91 -6.31
C TYR A 126 -2.87 6.36 -5.93
N PRO A 127 -4.04 6.65 -5.31
CA PRO A 127 -4.21 7.89 -4.58
C PRO A 127 -3.19 7.98 -3.45
N VAL A 128 -2.45 9.10 -3.39
CA VAL A 128 -1.44 9.38 -2.35
C VAL A 128 -1.73 10.72 -1.70
N ASP A 129 -1.89 10.76 -0.38
CA ASP A 129 -2.27 12.01 0.30
C ASP A 129 -1.11 13.02 0.38
N ARG A 130 0.14 12.55 0.48
CA ARG A 130 1.34 13.39 0.51
C ARG A 130 2.63 12.63 0.20
N VAL A 131 3.64 13.36 -0.28
CA VAL A 131 5.01 12.87 -0.40
C VAL A 131 5.93 13.72 0.47
N TYR A 132 6.73 13.09 1.33
CA TYR A 132 7.81 13.75 2.04
C TYR A 132 9.09 13.62 1.22
N LEU A 133 9.50 14.72 0.60
CA LEU A 133 10.69 14.80 -0.23
C LEU A 133 11.49 16.03 0.20
N LYS A 134 12.75 15.82 0.58
CA LYS A 134 13.65 16.93 0.92
C LYS A 134 14.02 17.71 -0.35
N LYS A 135 14.27 19.00 -0.17
CA LYS A 135 14.83 19.86 -1.21
C LYS A 135 16.31 19.56 -1.44
#